data_AF-A0A2A2M6G0-F1
#
_entry.id   AF-A0A2A2M6G0-F1
#
_cell.length_a   1.000
_cell.length_b   1.000
_cell.length_c   1.000
_cell.angle_alpha   90.00
_cell.angle_beta   90.00
_cell.angle_gamma   90.00
#
_symmetry.space_group_name_H-M   'P 1'
#
loop_
_entity.id
_entity.type
_entity.pdbx_description
1 polymer ?
#
loop_
_entity_poly.entity_id
_entity_poly.type
_entity_poly.pdbx_seq_one_letter_code
_entity_poly.pdbx_strand_id
1 'polypeptide(L)' 'MAPGRRPGWLLPVPQVLSETGLQLLGQAERIESGWWDGGDVRRDYYRIETRDGLRGWAFRDLAAPGPLWLQGWFA' A
#
# COMPACT_ATOMS: atom_id res chain seq x y z
N MET A 1 11.22 -16.79 -4.16
CA MET A 1 10.63 -15.49 -3.80
C MET A 1 9.18 -15.54 -4.24
N ALA A 2 8.24 -15.79 -3.32
CA ALA A 2 6.83 -15.95 -3.71
C ALA A 2 6.32 -14.61 -4.26
N PRO A 3 5.55 -14.59 -5.37
CA PRO A 3 4.94 -13.36 -5.87
C PRO A 3 4.20 -12.66 -4.73
N GLY A 4 4.27 -11.32 -4.73
CA GLY A 4 3.79 -10.47 -3.65
C GLY A 4 2.43 -10.93 -3.16
N ARG A 5 2.38 -11.46 -1.92
CA ARG A 5 1.11 -11.80 -1.30
C ARG A 5 0.30 -10.51 -1.25
N ARG A 6 -0.87 -10.51 -1.88
CA ARG A 6 -1.87 -9.47 -1.70
C ARG A 6 -2.64 -9.74 -0.40
N PRO A 7 -3.10 -8.70 0.31
CA PRO A 7 -3.91 -8.88 1.51
C PRO A 7 -5.17 -9.69 1.18
N GLY A 8 -5.58 -10.56 2.12
CA GLY A 8 -6.83 -11.32 2.01
C GLY A 8 -8.07 -10.44 2.20
N TRP A 9 -7.90 -9.25 2.79
CA TRP A 9 -8.96 -8.29 3.03
C TRP A 9 -8.60 -6.91 2.48
N LEU A 10 -9.38 -6.41 1.52
CA LEU A 10 -9.26 -5.05 1.00
C LEU A 10 -10.31 -4.15 1.64
N LEU A 11 -9.89 -2.93 1.96
CA LEU A 11 -10.83 -1.89 2.36
C LEU A 11 -11.61 -1.41 1.13
N PRO A 12 -12.91 -1.09 1.28
CA PRO A 12 -13.71 -0.58 0.17
C PRO A 12 -13.20 0.79 -0.32
N VAL A 13 -12.63 1.58 0.59
CA VAL A 13 -11.97 2.86 0.29
C VAL A 13 -10.64 2.89 1.04
N PRO A 14 -9.53 3.29 0.39
CA PRO A 14 -8.25 3.46 1.07
C PRO A 14 -8.35 4.49 2.20
N GLN A 15 -7.70 4.23 3.32
CA GLN A 15 -7.72 5.11 4.49
C GLN A 15 -6.35 5.73 4.72
N VAL A 16 -6.28 7.00 5.13
CA VAL A 16 -5.02 7.63 5.52
C VAL A 16 -4.45 6.88 6.73
N LEU A 17 -3.18 6.48 6.62
CA LEU A 17 -2.48 5.72 7.65
C LEU A 17 -1.43 6.60 8.30
N SER A 18 -1.50 6.74 9.63
CA SER A 18 -0.45 7.40 10.41
C SER A 18 0.82 6.55 10.38
N GLU A 19 1.93 7.15 9.98
CA GLU A 19 3.23 6.45 9.91
C GLU A 19 3.89 6.29 11.29
N THR A 20 3.33 6.91 12.32
CA THR A 20 3.88 6.86 13.68
C THR A 20 3.77 5.44 14.25
N GLY A 21 4.92 4.77 14.37
CA GLY A 21 4.97 3.41 14.91
C GLY A 21 4.73 2.31 13.90
N LEU A 22 4.74 2.62 12.61
CA LEU A 22 4.74 1.60 11.57
C LEU A 22 6.14 1.12 11.26
N GLN A 23 6.25 -0.16 10.92
CA GLN A 23 7.45 -0.75 10.34
C GLN A 23 7.17 -1.14 8.89
N LEU A 24 8.08 -0.79 7.98
CA LEU A 24 8.02 -1.22 6.57
C LEU A 24 8.67 -2.60 6.43
N LEU A 25 7.90 -3.58 6.00
CA LEU A 25 8.31 -4.97 5.84
C LEU A 25 8.85 -5.22 4.42
N GLY A 26 9.99 -4.60 4.11
CA GLY A 26 10.72 -4.79 2.85
C GLY A 26 10.59 -3.64 1.86
N GLN A 27 10.88 -3.94 0.59
CA GLN A 27 10.87 -2.96 -0.50
C GLN A 27 9.45 -2.70 -1.01
N ALA A 28 9.28 -1.55 -1.68
CA ALA A 28 8.04 -1.20 -2.34
C ALA A 28 7.79 -2.11 -3.56
N GLU A 29 6.55 -2.55 -3.72
CA GLU A 29 6.01 -3.10 -4.97
C GLU A 29 5.38 -1.96 -5.76
N ARG A 30 5.99 -1.59 -6.89
CA ARG A 30 5.44 -0.56 -7.77
C ARG A 30 4.37 -1.14 -8.67
N ILE A 31 3.19 -0.53 -8.64
CA ILE A 31 2.09 -0.83 -9.56
C ILE A 31 1.82 0.44 -10.37
N GLU A 32 1.94 0.30 -11.68
CA GLU A 32 1.59 1.33 -12.66
C GLU A 32 0.42 0.82 -13.52
N SER A 33 -0.65 1.61 -13.66
CA SER A 33 -1.76 1.32 -14.57
C SER A 33 -2.17 2.59 -15.33
N GLY A 34 -2.87 2.47 -16.44
CA GLY A 34 -3.39 3.63 -17.19
C GLY A 34 -2.73 3.86 -18.55
N TRP A 35 -2.07 2.84 -19.12
CA TRP A 35 -1.39 2.92 -20.41
C TRP A 35 -2.31 3.18 -21.63
N TRP A 36 -3.65 3.22 -21.47
CA TRP A 36 -4.57 3.52 -22.58
C TRP A 36 -5.69 4.54 -22.29
N ASP A 37 -5.96 4.94 -21.05
CA ASP A 37 -7.10 5.81 -20.70
C ASP A 37 -6.70 7.13 -20.01
N GLY A 38 -5.40 7.40 -19.86
CA GLY A 38 -4.93 8.64 -19.22
C GLY A 38 -5.10 8.68 -17.71
N GLY A 39 -5.58 7.60 -17.09
CA GLY A 39 -5.60 7.41 -15.65
C GLY A 39 -4.28 6.83 -15.15
N ASP A 40 -3.17 7.54 -15.36
CA ASP A 40 -1.84 7.08 -14.92
C ASP A 40 -1.81 6.96 -13.39
N VAL A 41 -2.01 5.74 -12.89
CA VAL A 41 -1.92 5.41 -11.47
C VAL A 41 -0.54 4.86 -11.26
N ARG A 42 0.29 5.57 -10.51
CA ARG A 42 1.64 5.14 -10.14
C ARG A 42 1.72 5.08 -8.64
N ARG A 43 1.74 3.87 -8.08
CA ARG A 43 1.70 3.66 -6.64
C ARG A 43 2.80 2.72 -6.20
N ASP A 44 3.51 3.12 -5.15
CA ASP A 44 4.44 2.26 -4.44
C ASP A 44 3.70 1.64 -3.25
N TYR A 45 3.47 0.33 -3.30
CA TYR A 45 2.84 -0.43 -2.23
C TYR A 45 3.89 -1.02 -1.30
N TYR A 46 3.67 -0.85 -0.01
CA TYR A 46 4.48 -1.35 1.08
C TYR A 46 3.67 -2.34 1.91
N ARG A 47 4.34 -3.37 2.39
CA ARG A 47 3.84 -4.16 3.51
C ARG A 47 4.23 -3.43 4.78
N ILE A 48 3.28 -3.23 5.69
CA ILE A 48 3.51 -2.56 6.96
C ILE A 48 3.15 -3.48 8.12
N GLU A 49 3.76 -3.23 9.28
CA GLU A 49 3.36 -3.78 10.56
C GLU A 49 3.08 -2.62 11.52
N THR A 50 1.93 -2.63 12.19
CA THR A 50 1.59 -1.66 13.24
C THR A 50 2.27 -2.03 14.56
N ARG A 51 2.27 -1.12 15.53
CA ARG A 51 2.76 -1.41 16.89
C ARG A 51 2.05 -2.60 17.56
N ASP A 52 0.80 -2.82 17.19
CA ASP A 52 -0.03 -3.92 17.71
C ASP A 52 0.19 -5.24 16.93
N GLY A 53 1.17 -5.29 16.01
CA GLY A 53 1.51 -6.47 15.23
C GLY A 53 0.59 -6.73 14.02
N LEU A 54 -0.32 -5.81 13.70
CA LEU A 54 -1.22 -5.96 12.56
C LEU A 54 -0.46 -5.71 11.25
N ARG A 55 -0.63 -6.60 10.27
CA ARG A 55 0.05 -6.51 8.97
C ARG A 55 -0.86 -5.96 7.90
N GLY A 56 -0.46 -4.83 7.34
CA GLY A 56 -1.22 -4.11 6.32
C GLY A 56 -0.51 -4.03 4.98
N TRP A 57 -1.28 -3.70 3.96
CA TRP A 57 -0.81 -3.32 2.63
C TRP A 57 -1.21 -1.88 2.39
N ALA A 58 -0.22 -1.01 2.30
CA ALA A 58 -0.42 0.43 2.20
C ALA A 58 0.37 0.99 1.01
N PHE A 59 -0.06 2.10 0.42
CA PHE A 59 0.63 2.69 -0.73
C PHE A 59 0.88 4.18 -0.58
N ARG A 60 1.89 4.65 -1.30
CA ARG A 60 2.06 6.07 -1.61
C ARG A 60 1.70 6.30 -3.06
N ASP A 61 0.95 7.37 -3.30
CA ASP A 61 0.73 7.88 -4.64
C ASP A 61 2.02 8.58 -5.12
N LEU A 62 2.47 8.26 -6.33
CA LEU A 62 3.64 8.87 -6.95
C LEU A 62 3.26 10.00 -7.91
N ALA A 63 1.99 10.13 -8.28
CA ALA A 63 1.51 11.24 -9.09
C ALA A 63 1.45 12.55 -8.28
N ALA A 64 1.25 12.46 -6.96
CA ALA A 64 1.26 13.60 -6.05
C ALA A 64 1.88 13.24 -4.69
N PRO A 65 2.71 14.14 -4.09
CA PRO A 65 3.15 13.98 -2.72
C PRO A 65 1.96 13.86 -1.76
N GLY A 66 2.00 12.89 -0.84
CA GLY A 66 0.88 12.63 0.04
C GLY A 66 1.19 11.64 1.16
N PRO A 67 0.17 11.36 2.01
CA PRO A 67 0.33 10.41 3.10
C PRO A 67 0.46 8.98 2.58
N LEU A 68 0.77 8.07 3.52
CA LEU A 68 0.63 6.64 3.30
C LEU A 68 -0.86 6.26 3.39
N TRP A 69 -1.37 5.49 2.43
CA TRP A 69 -2.76 5.05 2.37
C TRP A 69 -2.86 3.55 2.60
N LEU A 70 -3.62 3.12 3.60
CA LEU A 70 -3.92 1.72 3.83
C LEU A 70 -4.96 1.23 2.83
N GLN A 71 -4.62 0.18 2.08
CA GLN A 71 -5.50 -0.47 1.11
C GLN A 71 -6.15 -1.75 1.67
N GLY A 72 -5.49 -2.45 2.60
CA GLY A 72 -6.00 -3.71 3.13
C GLY A 72 -5.15 -4.34 4.23
N TRP A 73 -5.65 -5.41 4.83
CA TRP A 73 -5.03 -6.17 5.92
C TRP A 73 -4.75 -7.62 5.51
N PHE A 74 -3.67 -8.20 6.02
CA PHE A 74 -3.20 -9.54 5.64
C PHE A 74 -3.89 -10.72 6.33
N ALA A 75 -4.74 -10.46 7.35
CA ALA A 75 -5.32 -11.44 8.28
C ALA A 75 -4.29 -12.20 9.15
#